data_AF-K1T8I9-F1
#
_entry.id   AF-K1T8I9-F1
#
_cell.length_a   1.000
_cell.length_b   1.000
_cell.length_c   1.000
_cell.angle_alpha   90.00
_cell.angle_beta   90.00
_cell.angle_gamma   90.00
#
_symmetry.space_group_name_H-M   'P 1'
#
loop_
_entity.id
_entity.type
_entity.pdbx_description
1 polymer ?
#
loop_
_entity_poly.entity_id
_entity_poly.type
_entity_poly.pdbx_seq_one_letter_code
_entity_poly.pdbx_strand_id
1 'polypeptide(L)'
;MAQIAMTVRMDNQQKAQFDKLCEQFGMSANTAINIFVKAVIRSKSIPFSIQAKNEEEDEVTAKAKAAFQYMCDTARENNINMSLDEINEEIREVRRLRKERNGICSH
;
A
#
# COMPACT_ATOMS: atom_id res chain seq x y z
N MET A 1 -9.06 5.71 36.15
CA MET A 1 -8.16 5.07 35.18
C MET A 1 -6.81 5.76 35.27
N ALA A 2 -5.69 5.04 35.20
CA ALA A 2 -4.36 5.62 35.25
C ALA A 2 -4.13 6.50 34.01
N GLN A 3 -3.61 7.71 34.20
CA GLN A 3 -3.19 8.61 33.13
C GLN A 3 -1.67 8.56 33.01
N ILE A 4 -1.18 8.40 31.78
CA ILE A 4 0.25 8.43 31.45
C ILE A 4 0.48 9.66 30.59
N ALA A 5 1.47 10.48 30.95
CA ALA A 5 1.83 11.66 30.20
C ALA A 5 2.72 11.29 29.00
N MET A 6 2.49 11.95 27.87
CA MET A 6 3.30 11.87 26.66
C MET A 6 3.73 13.28 26.25
N THR A 7 5.03 13.50 26.06
CA THR A 7 5.57 14.78 25.60
C THR A 7 5.85 14.75 24.10
N VAL A 8 5.29 15.71 23.37
CA VAL A 8 5.52 15.88 21.92
C VAL A 8 6.23 17.20 21.70
N ARG A 9 7.33 17.19 20.94
CA ARG A 9 8.04 18.41 20.52
C ARG A 9 7.44 18.90 19.21
N MET A 10 7.07 20.17 19.16
CA MET A 10 6.51 20.83 17.99
C MET A 10 7.17 22.19 17.81
N ASP A 11 7.26 22.66 16.57
CA ASP A 11 7.69 24.03 16.31
C ASP A 11 6.68 25.04 16.87
N ASN A 12 7.16 26.23 17.25
CA ASN A 12 6.33 27.27 17.84
C ASN A 12 5.19 27.70 16.88
N GLN A 13 5.53 27.92 15.60
CA GLN A 13 4.54 28.34 14.61
C GLN A 13 3.49 27.25 14.36
N GLN A 14 3.93 25.99 14.28
CA GLN A 14 3.03 24.84 14.10
C GLN A 14 2.05 24.71 15.27
N LYS A 15 2.54 24.86 16.50
CA LYS A 15 1.69 24.81 17.70
C LYS A 15 0.67 25.94 17.72
N ALA A 16 1.08 27.17 17.40
CA ALA A 16 0.18 28.31 17.34
C ALA A 16 -0.92 28.16 16.28
N GLN A 17 -0.59 27.60 15.11
CA GLN A 17 -1.57 27.29 14.06
C GLN A 17 -2.54 26.20 14.51
N PHE A 18 -2.03 25.13 15.13
CA PHE A 18 -2.85 24.04 15.63
C PHE A 18 -3.81 24.48 16.74
N ASP A 19 -3.37 25.33 17.67
CA ASP A 19 -4.22 25.85 18.75
C ASP A 19 -5.38 26.68 18.21
N LYS A 20 -5.11 27.62 17.30
CA LYS A 20 -6.15 28.42 16.63
C LYS A 20 -7.18 27.56 15.92
N LEU A 21 -6.75 26.45 15.31
CA LEU A 21 -7.64 25.52 14.64
C LEU A 21 -8.50 24.74 15.65
N CYS A 22 -7.90 24.28 16.74
CA CYS A 22 -8.64 23.58 17.80
C CYS A 22 -9.69 24.48 18.46
N GLU A 23 -9.37 25.76 18.67
CA GLU A 23 -10.30 26.77 19.18
C GLU A 23 -11.50 26.98 18.24
N GLN A 24 -11.28 27.03 16.92
CA GLN A 24 -12.36 27.09 15.94
C GLN A 24 -13.27 25.86 15.99
N PHE A 25 -12.72 24.69 16.33
CA PHE A 25 -13.48 23.46 16.52
C PHE A 25 -14.13 23.35 17.92
N GLY A 26 -13.92 24.33 18.80
CA GLY A 26 -14.45 24.33 20.16
C GLY A 26 -13.80 23.27 21.06
N MET A 27 -12.55 22.88 20.81
CA MET A 27 -11.84 21.87 21.61
C MET A 27 -10.40 22.27 21.94
N SER A 28 -9.82 21.63 22.96
CA SER A 28 -8.42 21.83 23.31
C SER A 28 -7.49 21.00 22.43
N ALA A 29 -6.23 21.43 22.29
CA ALA A 29 -5.17 20.65 21.64
C ALA A 29 -5.03 19.23 22.25
N ASN A 30 -5.17 19.11 23.57
CA ASN A 30 -5.12 17.82 24.26
C ASN A 30 -6.31 16.92 23.86
N THR A 31 -7.50 17.49 23.72
CA THR A 31 -8.69 16.78 23.25
C THR A 31 -8.48 16.28 21.81
N ALA A 32 -7.96 17.14 20.92
CA ALA A 32 -7.68 16.80 19.53
C ALA A 32 -6.65 15.65 19.41
N ILE A 33 -5.55 15.70 20.17
CA ILE A 33 -4.54 14.62 20.22
C ILE A 33 -5.19 13.31 20.68
N ASN A 34 -6.02 13.34 21.73
CA ASN A 34 -6.69 12.14 22.23
C ASN A 34 -7.68 11.55 21.23
N ILE A 35 -8.40 12.40 20.47
CA ILE A 35 -9.28 11.96 19.39
C ILE A 35 -8.47 11.30 18.27
N PHE A 36 -7.35 11.91 17.87
CA PHE A 36 -6.46 11.36 16.85
C PHE A 36 -5.95 9.97 17.25
N VAL A 37 -5.42 9.82 18.47
CA VAL A 37 -4.92 8.52 18.96
C VAL A 37 -6.03 7.47 18.98
N LYS A 38 -7.25 7.83 19.41
CA LYS A 38 -8.39 6.90 19.37
C LYS A 38 -8.76 6.50 17.95
N ALA A 39 -8.72 7.43 16.99
CA ALA A 39 -8.99 7.13 15.58
C ALA A 39 -7.97 6.12 15.05
N VAL A 40 -6.67 6.35 15.29
CA VAL A 40 -5.58 5.44 14.87
C VAL A 40 -5.72 4.05 15.49
N ILE A 41 -6.03 3.96 16.79
CA ILE A 41 -6.23 2.68 17.46
C ILE A 41 -7.41 1.91 16.85
N ARG A 42 -8.51 2.63 16.55
CA ARG A 42 -9.73 2.05 15.98
C ARG A 42 -9.53 1.55 14.55
N SER A 43 -8.88 2.33 13.69
CA SER A 43 -8.68 1.98 12.29
C SER A 43 -7.43 1.14 12.03
N LYS A 44 -6.51 1.04 13.01
CA LYS A 44 -5.17 0.45 12.84
C LYS A 44 -4.39 1.10 11.70
N SER A 45 -4.68 2.36 11.42
CA SER A 45 -4.08 3.14 10.33
C SER A 45 -4.07 4.62 10.70
N ILE A 46 -3.21 5.40 10.05
CA ILE A 46 -3.23 6.85 10.21
C ILE A 46 -4.43 7.42 9.44
N PRO A 47 -5.29 8.26 10.05
CA PRO A 47 -6.53 8.77 9.46
C PRO A 47 -6.31 9.87 8.40
N PHE A 48 -5.15 9.85 7.74
CA PHE A 48 -4.80 10.67 6.60
C PHE A 48 -3.79 9.91 5.75
N SER A 49 -3.77 10.18 4.43
CA SER A 49 -2.80 9.57 3.53
C SER A 49 -1.41 10.13 3.82
N ILE A 50 -0.45 9.25 4.09
CA ILE A 50 0.96 9.62 4.19
C ILE A 50 1.55 9.48 2.80
N GLN A 51 1.73 10.62 2.14
CA GLN A 51 2.39 10.67 0.83
C GLN A 51 3.70 11.43 1.03
N ALA A 52 4.82 10.79 0.72
CA ALA A 52 5.99 11.54 0.33
C ALA A 52 5.66 12.19 -1.01
N LYS A 53 6.10 13.43 -1.22
CA LYS A 53 5.98 14.12 -2.51
C LYS A 53 6.90 13.40 -3.49
N ASN A 54 6.47 12.24 -3.98
CA ASN A 54 7.14 11.52 -5.03
C ASN A 54 6.85 12.33 -6.29
N GLU A 55 7.80 13.16 -6.70
CA GLU A 55 7.73 13.86 -8.00
C GLU A 55 7.83 12.87 -9.18
N GLU A 56 7.99 11.58 -8.89
CA GLU A 56 7.95 10.51 -9.87
C GLU A 56 7.07 9.38 -9.32
N GLU A 57 5.97 9.07 -10.00
CA GLU A 57 5.45 7.70 -9.93
C GLU A 57 6.64 6.80 -10.25
N ASP A 58 7.11 6.01 -9.27
CA ASP A 58 8.30 5.15 -9.42
C ASP A 58 8.33 4.57 -10.84
N GLU A 59 9.35 4.89 -11.63
CA GLU A 59 9.45 4.49 -13.04
C GLU A 59 9.21 2.98 -13.20
N VAL A 60 9.60 2.20 -12.19
CA VAL A 60 9.35 0.77 -12.04
C VAL A 60 7.85 0.44 -11.99
N THR A 61 7.07 1.17 -11.20
CA THR A 61 5.62 1.02 -11.09
C THR A 61 4.92 1.41 -12.40
N ALA A 62 5.36 2.49 -13.06
CA ALA A 62 4.82 2.90 -14.36
C ALA A 62 5.12 1.86 -15.45
N LYS A 63 6.36 1.37 -15.54
CA LYS A 63 6.76 0.30 -16.47
C LYS A 63 6.03 -1.01 -16.18
N ALA A 64 5.86 -1.37 -14.92
CA ALA A 64 5.11 -2.57 -14.54
C ALA A 64 3.65 -2.48 -15.02
N LYS A 65 2.97 -1.36 -14.75
CA LYS A 65 1.59 -1.11 -15.23
C LYS A 65 1.49 -1.18 -16.75
N ALA A 66 2.41 -0.53 -17.47
CA ALA A 66 2.43 -0.54 -18.94
C ALA A 66 2.64 -1.95 -19.51
N ALA A 67 3.55 -2.74 -18.91
CA ALA A 67 3.79 -4.11 -19.32
C ALA A 67 2.55 -5.00 -19.11
N PHE A 68 1.88 -4.88 -17.96
CA PHE A 68 0.64 -5.62 -17.70
C PHE A 68 -0.49 -5.22 -18.65
N GLN A 69 -0.64 -3.92 -18.93
CA GLN A 69 -1.65 -3.42 -19.87
C GLN A 69 -1.43 -4.01 -21.27
N TYR A 70 -0.18 -3.99 -21.76
CA TYR A 70 0.19 -4.57 -23.05
C TYR A 70 -0.12 -6.07 -23.14
N MET A 71 0.18 -6.84 -22.09
CA MET A 71 -0.14 -8.28 -22.05
C MET A 71 -1.66 -8.51 -22.11
N CYS A 72 -2.44 -7.73 -21.36
CA CYS A 72 -3.90 -7.82 -21.37
C CYS A 72 -4.50 -7.45 -22.74
N ASP A 73 -4.00 -6.40 -23.38
CA ASP A 73 -4.49 -5.95 -24.69
C ASP A 73 -4.14 -6.99 -25.77
N THR A 74 -2.93 -7.55 -25.75
CA THR A 74 -2.52 -8.64 -26.64
C THR A 74 -3.41 -9.88 -26.45
N ALA A 75 -3.75 -10.24 -25.22
CA ALA A 75 -4.63 -11.38 -24.93
C ALA A 75 -6.07 -11.14 -25.44
N ARG A 76 -6.58 -9.92 -25.33
CA ARG A 76 -7.90 -9.52 -25.87
C ARG A 76 -7.93 -9.60 -27.38
N GLU A 77 -6.93 -9.04 -28.06
CA GLU A 77 -6.84 -9.07 -29.53
C GLU A 77 -6.78 -10.50 -30.07
N ASN A 78 -6.06 -11.38 -29.37
CA ASN A 78 -5.93 -12.79 -29.75
C ASN A 78 -7.07 -13.68 -29.23
N ASN A 79 -8.13 -13.10 -28.62
CA ASN A 79 -9.25 -13.82 -28.01
C ASN A 79 -8.80 -14.98 -27.09
N ILE A 80 -7.72 -14.77 -26.34
CA ILE A 80 -7.19 -15.75 -25.40
C ILE A 80 -8.13 -15.75 -24.18
N ASN A 81 -9.15 -16.60 -24.22
CA ASN A 81 -10.05 -16.85 -23.10
C ASN A 81 -9.68 -18.19 -22.45
N MET A 82 -8.59 -18.18 -21.68
CA MET A 82 -8.14 -19.36 -20.94
C MET A 82 -8.70 -19.33 -19.53
N SER A 83 -9.35 -20.42 -19.12
CA SER A 83 -9.86 -20.54 -17.75
C SER A 83 -8.72 -20.64 -16.74
N LEU A 84 -9.00 -20.29 -15.48
CA LEU A 84 -8.01 -20.39 -14.40
C LEU A 84 -7.47 -21.82 -14.24
N ASP A 85 -8.28 -22.83 -14.54
CA ASP A 85 -7.92 -24.24 -14.44
C ASP A 85 -6.93 -24.66 -15.53
N GLU A 86 -7.18 -24.26 -16.78
CA GLU A 86 -6.28 -24.50 -17.92
C GLU A 86 -4.92 -23.81 -17.72
N ILE A 87 -4.91 -22.58 -17.20
CA ILE A 87 -3.66 -21.86 -16.85
C ILE A 87 -2.87 -22.64 -15.79
N ASN A 88 -3.56 -23.12 -14.74
CA ASN A 88 -2.92 -23.84 -13.65
C ASN A 88 -2.36 -25.20 -14.12
N GLU A 89 -3.06 -25.87 -15.02
CA GLU A 89 -2.62 -27.13 -15.62
C GLU A 89 -1.37 -26.91 -16.49
N GLU A 90 -1.37 -25.90 -17.37
CA GLU A 90 -0.21 -25.56 -18.19
C GLU A 90 1.02 -25.22 -17.34
N ILE A 91 0.85 -24.42 -16.27
CA ILE A 91 1.94 -24.09 -15.35
C ILE A 91 2.50 -25.35 -14.67
N ARG A 92 1.63 -26.31 -14.29
CA ARG A 92 2.06 -27.57 -13.67
C ARG A 92 2.88 -28.41 -14.64
N GLU A 93 2.41 -28.55 -15.87
CA GLU A 93 3.10 -29.34 -16.91
C GLU A 93 4.46 -28.72 -17.28
N VAL A 94 4.53 -27.40 -17.47
CA VAL A 94 5.80 -26.71 -17.73
C VAL A 94 6.79 -26.88 -16.58
N ARG A 95 6.33 -26.80 -15.32
CA ARG A 95 7.17 -27.02 -14.14
C ARG A 95 7.65 -28.46 -14.03
N ARG A 96 6.80 -29.43 -14.35
CA ARG A 96 7.13 -30.86 -14.39
C ARG A 96 8.21 -31.14 -15.42
N LEU A 97 8.03 -30.67 -16.66
CA LEU A 97 9.00 -30.84 -17.74
C LEU A 97 10.36 -30.20 -17.42
N ARG A 98 10.37 -29.03 -16.77
CA ARG A 98 11.62 -28.41 -16.28
C ARG A 98 12.30 -29.26 -15.22
N LYS A 99 11.54 -29.89 -14.32
CA LYS A 99 12.07 -30.77 -13.27
C LYS A 99 12.64 -32.06 -13.86
N GLU A 100 11.97 -32.66 -14.83
CA GLU A 100 12.44 -33.83 -15.55
C GLU A 100 13.73 -33.51 -16.35
N ARG A 101 13.74 -32.38 -17.08
CA ARG A 101 14.92 -31.92 -17.82
C ARG A 101 16.12 -31.58 -16.93
N ASN A 102 15.88 -30.96 -15.77
CA ASN A 102 16.94 -30.63 -14.81
C ASN A 102 17.37 -31.84 -13.96
N GLY A 103 16.53 -32.88 -13.85
CA GLY A 103 16.86 -34.14 -13.17
C GLY A 103 17.70 -35.11 -13.99
N ILE A 104 17.73 -34.95 -15.32
CA ILE A 104 18.52 -35.79 -16.25
C ILE A 104 20.02 -35.37 -16.28
N CYS A 105 20.38 -34.21 -15.73
CA CYS A 105 21.77 -33.71 -15.74
C CYS A 105 22.60 -34.12 -14.49
N SER A 106 22.14 -35.11 -13.70
CA SER A 106 22.76 -35.52 -12.43
C SER A 106 23.17 -37.00 -12.38
N HIS A 107 23.63 -37.59 -13.49
CA HIS A 107 24.25 -38.92 -13.51
C HIS A 107 25.58 -38.91 -14.25
#